data_AF-A0A2C9LSW4-F1
#
_entry.id   AF-A0A2C9LSW4-F1
#
_cell.length_a   1.000
_cell.length_b   1.000
_cell.length_c   1.000
_cell.angle_alpha   90.00
_cell.angle_beta   90.00
_cell.angle_gamma   90.00
#
_symmetry.space_group_name_H-M   'P 1'
#
loop_
_entity.id
_entity.type
_entity.pdbx_description
1 polymer ?
#
loop_
_entity_poly.entity_id
_entity_poly.type
_entity_poly.pdbx_seq_one_letter_code
_entity_poly.pdbx_strand_id
1 'polypeptide(L)'
;MDVLYKVGDAYQWKETARWVKYEEDVEEGGMRWSKPHVASLSLHSLFELRSSLTTGACMLEMDANNIQQVAGNGANTGFFF
;
A
#
# COMPACT_ATOMS: atom_id res chain seq x y z
N MET A 1 -2.88 5.65 1.62
CA MET A 1 -2.92 4.18 1.62
C MET A 1 -4.07 3.80 0.74
N ASP A 2 -3.80 2.98 -0.25
CA ASP A 2 -4.78 2.63 -1.26
C ASP A 2 -5.01 1.13 -1.24
N VAL A 3 -6.25 0.73 -1.52
CA VAL A 3 -6.65 -0.66 -1.68
C VAL A 3 -7.21 -0.85 -3.08
N LEU A 4 -6.84 -1.97 -3.72
CA LEU A 4 -7.32 -2.31 -5.06
C LEU A 4 -8.71 -2.94 -4.95
N TYR A 5 -9.69 -2.31 -5.57
CA TYR A 5 -11.07 -2.81 -5.64
C TYR A 5 -11.41 -3.23 -7.06
N LYS A 6 -12.22 -4.28 -7.18
CA LYS A 6 -12.89 -4.64 -8.44
C LYS A 6 -14.21 -3.87 -8.54
N VAL A 7 -14.36 -3.05 -9.57
CA VAL A 7 -15.57 -2.24 -9.85
C VAL A 7 -16.09 -2.65 -11.23
N GLY A 8 -17.17 -3.43 -11.27
CA GLY A 8 -17.61 -4.09 -12.50
C GLY A 8 -16.54 -5.04 -13.02
N ASP A 9 -16.11 -4.83 -14.26
CA ASP A 9 -15.04 -5.61 -14.90
C ASP A 9 -13.65 -4.94 -14.84
N ALA A 10 -13.53 -3.81 -14.15
CA ALA A 10 -12.28 -3.08 -14.01
C ALA A 10 -11.71 -3.17 -12.58
N TYR A 11 -10.40 -2.95 -12.45
CA TYR A 11 -9.72 -2.76 -11.17
C TYR A 11 -9.37 -1.29 -10.98
N GLN A 12 -9.62 -0.78 -9.78
CA GLN A 12 -9.34 0.61 -9.43
C GLN A 12 -8.76 0.70 -8.02
N TRP A 13 -7.65 1.42 -7.88
CA TRP A 13 -7.10 1.82 -6.59
C TRP A 13 -7.97 2.91 -5.98
N LYS A 14 -8.35 2.73 -4.71
CA LYS A 14 -9.09 3.73 -3.94
C LYS A 14 -8.34 4.01 -2.65
N GLU A 15 -8.21 5.30 -2.35
CA GLU A 15 -7.62 5.74 -1.09
C GLU A 15 -8.54 5.34 0.08
N THR A 16 -7.95 4.81 1.15
CA THR A 16 -8.67 4.34 2.35
C THR A 16 -8.20 5.01 3.63
N ALA A 17 -6.95 5.45 3.70
CA ALA A 17 -6.38 6.10 4.88
C ALA A 17 -5.15 6.96 4.54
N ARG A 18 -4.81 7.94 5.38
CA ARG A 18 -3.62 8.79 5.24
C ARG A 18 -3.00 9.12 6.59
N TRP A 19 -1.70 9.43 6.60
CA TRP A 19 -0.94 9.77 7.80
C TRP A 19 -0.16 11.07 7.64
N VAL A 20 -0.44 12.06 8.48
CA VAL A 20 0.39 13.25 8.71
C VAL A 20 0.51 13.46 10.21
N LYS A 21 1.47 12.76 10.83
CA LYS A 21 1.59 12.52 12.29
C LYS A 21 0.45 11.70 12.90
N TYR A 22 -0.79 12.05 12.57
CA TYR A 22 -2.01 11.34 12.95
C TYR A 22 -2.61 10.63 11.73
N GLU A 23 -3.39 9.58 12.01
CA GLU A 23 -4.15 8.80 11.05
C GLU A 23 -5.52 9.43 10.79
N GLU A 24 -5.94 9.41 9.53
CA GLU A 24 -7.30 9.73 9.09
C GLU A 24 -7.75 8.66 8.10
N ASP A 25 -8.97 8.17 8.26
CA ASP A 25 -9.58 7.15 7.42
C ASP A 25 -10.66 7.74 6.53
N VAL A 26 -10.88 7.13 5.37
CA VAL A 26 -12.05 7.43 4.55
C VAL A 26 -13.29 6.79 5.19
N GLU A 27 -14.28 7.61 5.53
CA GLU A 27 -15.55 7.17 6.09
C GLU A 27 -16.42 6.43 5.05
N GLU A 28 -17.41 5.68 5.55
CA GLU A 28 -18.37 4.96 4.70
C GLU A 28 -19.04 5.91 3.68
N GLY A 29 -19.01 5.54 2.40
CA GLY A 29 -19.49 6.37 1.30
C GLY A 29 -18.44 7.28 0.65
N GLY A 30 -17.21 7.34 1.16
CA GLY A 30 -16.06 7.89 0.42
C GLY A 30 -15.97 9.41 0.35
N MET A 31 -16.92 10.13 0.96
CA MET A 31 -17.04 11.59 0.82
C MET A 31 -16.42 12.37 1.98
N ARG A 32 -15.93 11.67 3.01
CA ARG A 32 -15.48 12.30 4.25
C ARG A 32 -14.30 11.56 4.86
N TRP A 33 -13.41 12.33 5.48
CA TRP A 33 -12.32 11.85 6.33
C TRP A 33 -12.74 11.82 7.79
N SER A 34 -12.26 10.82 8.53
CA SER A 34 -12.39 10.76 9.98
C SER A 34 -11.59 11.89 10.65
N LYS A 35 -11.78 12.09 11.96
CA LYS A 35 -10.93 13.04 12.70
C LYS A 35 -9.52 12.46 12.85
N PRO A 36 -8.47 13.31 12.78
CA PRO A 36 -7.10 12.85 13.04
C PRO A 36 -7.00 12.16 14.40
N HIS A 37 -6.44 10.95 14.42
CA HIS A 37 -6.28 10.16 15.64
C HIS A 37 -4.93 9.42 15.67
N VAL A 38 -4.57 8.89 16.83
CA VAL A 38 -3.35 8.08 16.97
C VAL A 38 -3.65 6.67 16.46
N ALA A 39 -2.85 6.22 15.49
CA ALA A 39 -2.93 4.89 14.92
C ALA A 39 -2.86 3.79 15.99
N SER A 40 -3.74 2.79 15.89
CA SER A 40 -3.68 1.58 16.70
C SER A 40 -3.54 0.37 15.80
N LEU A 41 -2.48 -0.41 16.01
CA LEU A 41 -2.16 -1.57 15.16
C LEU A 41 -2.46 -2.87 15.90
N SER A 42 -2.99 -3.84 15.16
CA SER A 42 -3.15 -5.20 15.69
C SER A 42 -1.78 -5.88 15.82
N LEU A 43 -1.58 -6.65 16.89
CA LEU A 43 -0.34 -7.43 17.08
C LEU A 43 -0.13 -8.43 15.93
N HIS A 44 -1.22 -9.00 15.39
CA HIS A 44 -1.16 -9.93 14.28
C HIS A 44 -0.55 -9.27 13.03
N SER A 45 -1.03 -8.08 12.66
CA SER A 45 -0.51 -7.32 11.53
C SER A 45 0.97 -6.96 11.69
N LEU A 46 1.45 -6.74 12.93
CA LEU A 46 2.87 -6.51 13.19
C LEU A 46 3.73 -7.76 12.94
N PHE A 47 3.22 -8.96 13.25
CA PHE A 47 3.93 -10.20 12.92
C PHE A 47 3.95 -10.48 11.42
N GLU A 48 2.85 -10.21 10.72
CA GLU A 48 2.81 -10.31 9.26
C GLU A 48 3.79 -9.34 8.63
N LEU A 49 3.81 -8.08 9.07
CA LEU A 49 4.78 -7.07 8.60
C LEU A 49 6.23 -7.53 8.81
N ARG A 50 6.57 -8.05 9.99
CA ARG A 50 7.90 -8.61 10.26
C ARG A 50 8.25 -9.72 9.27
N SER A 51 7.31 -10.63 9.03
CA SER A 51 7.50 -11.73 8.08
C SER A 51 7.79 -11.19 6.68
N SER A 52 6.95 -10.28 6.19
CA SER A 52 7.10 -9.63 4.88
C SER A 52 8.43 -8.89 4.72
N LEU A 53 8.93 -8.23 5.77
CA LEU A 53 10.24 -7.58 5.74
C LEU A 53 11.41 -8.58 5.77
N THR A 54 11.20 -9.77 6.30
CA THR A 54 12.25 -10.80 6.43
C THR A 54 12.38 -11.65 5.17
N THR A 55 11.26 -11.93 4.49
CA THR A 55 11.21 -12.85 3.34
C THR A 55 10.85 -12.16 2.02
N GLY A 56 10.28 -10.96 2.08
CA GLY A 56 9.87 -10.22 0.89
C GLY A 56 11.04 -9.53 0.19
N ALA A 57 10.75 -9.03 -1.01
CA ALA A 57 11.71 -8.25 -1.78
C ALA A 57 11.93 -6.87 -1.14
N CYS A 58 13.20 -6.50 -0.96
CA CYS A 58 13.61 -5.17 -0.51
C CYS A 58 14.50 -4.55 -1.60
N MET A 59 14.01 -3.49 -2.24
CA MET A 59 14.74 -2.74 -3.26
C MET A 59 15.03 -1.33 -2.74
N LEU A 60 16.28 -1.10 -2.33
CA LEU A 60 16.75 0.21 -1.86
C LEU A 60 17.50 0.91 -2.99
N GLU A 61 17.41 2.24 -3.06
CA GLU A 61 18.15 3.07 -4.03
C GLU A 61 17.88 2.70 -5.51
N MET A 62 16.67 2.22 -5.81
CA MET A 62 16.24 1.90 -7.17
C MET A 62 16.22 3.16 -8.06
N ASP A 63 16.88 3.09 -9.22
CA ASP A 63 16.85 4.13 -10.25
C ASP A 63 15.60 3.99 -11.12
N ALA A 64 14.46 4.44 -10.57
CA ALA A 64 13.18 4.47 -11.26
C ALA A 64 12.56 5.87 -11.18
N ASN A 65 12.13 6.40 -12.32
CA ASN A 65 11.60 7.75 -12.47
C ASN A 65 10.07 7.77 -12.67
N ASN A 66 9.43 6.59 -12.74
CA ASN A 66 7.98 6.47 -12.82
C ASN A 66 7.50 5.10 -12.28
N ILE A 67 6.19 5.01 -12.03
CA ILE A 67 5.57 3.81 -11.44
C ILE A 67 5.70 2.56 -12.34
N GLN A 68 5.80 2.71 -13.66
CA GLN A 68 5.94 1.58 -14.58
C GLN A 68 7.35 0.95 -14.46
N GLN A 69 8.37 1.77 -14.25
CA GLN A 69 9.73 1.28 -13.96
C GLN A 69 9.78 0.57 -12.60
N VAL A 70 9.09 1.12 -11.59
CA VAL A 70 8.97 0.49 -10.25
C VAL A 70 8.22 -0.84 -10.30
N ALA A 71 7.13 -0.91 -11.08
CA ALA A 71 6.31 -2.11 -11.21
C ALA A 71 7.02 -3.24 -11.98
N GLY A 72 8.18 -2.98 -12.59
CA GLY A 72 8.87 -3.91 -13.46
C GLY A 72 8.12 -4.06 -14.78
N ASN A 73 8.51 -3.27 -15.79
CA ASN A 73 7.94 -3.35 -17.13
C ASN A 73 8.24 -4.72 -17.76
N GLY A 74 7.33 -5.71 -17.61
CA GLY A 74 7.06 -6.82 -18.52
C GLY A 74 8.14 -7.86 -18.87
N ALA A 75 9.44 -7.62 -18.67
CA ALA A 75 10.48 -8.60 -18.93
C ALA A 75 11.79 -8.17 -18.27
N ASN A 76 12.42 -9.09 -17.55
CA ASN A 76 13.86 -9.07 -17.23
C ASN A 76 14.34 -8.27 -16.00
N THR A 77 13.55 -8.15 -14.95
CA THR A 77 14.12 -8.05 -13.60
C THR A 77 14.13 -9.45 -13.00
N GLY A 78 15.30 -10.00 -12.70
CA GLY A 78 15.51 -11.35 -12.13
C GLY A 78 14.96 -11.56 -10.73
N PHE A 79 13.80 -10.98 -10.41
CA PHE A 79 12.99 -11.34 -9.26
C PHE A 79 12.12 -12.53 -9.65
N PHE A 80 12.73 -13.71 -9.65
CA PHE A 80 11.99 -14.96 -9.55
C PHE A 80 11.38 -14.99 -8.14
N PHE A 81 10.05 -15.02 -8.05
CA PHE A 81 9.40 -15.66 -6.90
C PHE A 81 9.58 -17.16 -7.01
#